data_AF-A0A9W5E7S9-F1
#
_entry.id   AF-A0A9W5E7S9-F1
#
_cell.length_a   1.000
_cell.length_b   1.000
_cell.length_c   1.000
_cell.angle_alpha   90.00
_cell.angle_beta   90.00
_cell.angle_gamma   90.00
#
_symmetry.space_group_name_H-M   'P 1'
#
loop_
_entity.id
_entity.type
_entity.pdbx_description
1 polymer ?
#
loop_
_entity_poly.entity_id
_entity_poly.type
_entity_poly.pdbx_seq_one_letter_code
_entity_poly.pdbx_strand_id
1 'polypeptide(L)' 'MGEERLKVAVVGMGPRGLSILERLCANSTECNTAKQVEIHLVDPYPLGAGKVWRTNQSKHLLMNTVACQITLFTDSSVE' A
#
# COMPACT_ATOMS: atom_id res chain seq x y z
N MET A 1 24.33 1.09 21.95
CA MET A 1 23.21 1.98 21.55
C MET A 1 22.34 1.17 20.61
N GLY A 2 21.12 0.83 21.02
CA GLY A 2 20.21 0.06 20.16
C GLY A 2 19.89 0.86 18.89
N GLU A 3 19.84 0.19 17.75
CA GLU A 3 19.43 0.81 16.48
C GLU A 3 18.09 1.52 16.68
N GLU A 4 18.08 2.83 16.47
CA GLU A 4 16.88 3.63 16.59
C GLU A 4 15.98 3.30 15.40
N ARG A 5 14.85 2.65 15.65
CA ARG A 5 13.94 2.15 14.61
C ARG A 5 12.71 3.05 14.50
N LEU A 6 12.43 3.53 13.29
CA LEU A 6 11.16 4.20 12.99
C LEU A 6 10.08 3.14 12.78
N LYS A 7 9.01 3.20 13.57
CA LYS A 7 7.86 2.29 13.45
C LYS A 7 6.68 3.01 12.82
N VAL A 8 6.16 2.44 11.74
CA VAL A 8 5.01 2.97 11.01
C VAL A 8 3.93 1.90 10.98
N ALA A 9 2.69 2.27 11.30
CA ALA A 9 1.53 1.38 11.15
C ALA A 9 0.62 1.91 10.03
N VAL A 10 0.31 1.06 9.06
CA VAL A 10 -0.66 1.32 8.01
C VAL A 10 -1.93 0.53 8.32
N VAL A 11 -3.01 1.24 8.64
CA VAL A 11 -4.32 0.65 8.94
C VAL A 11 -5.21 0.74 7.69
N GLY A 12 -5.57 -0.41 7.15
CA GLY A 12 -6.26 -0.55 5.88
C GLY A 12 -5.30 -0.75 4.73
N MET A 13 -5.46 -1.89 4.05
CA MET A 13 -4.67 -2.39 2.94
C MET A 13 -5.50 -2.62 1.69
N GLY A 14 -6.49 -1.76 1.47
CA GLY A 14 -7.08 -1.53 0.15
C GLY A 14 -6.14 -0.70 -0.76
N PRO A 15 -6.64 -0.21 -1.91
CA PRO A 15 -5.80 0.44 -2.92
C PRO A 15 -4.94 1.59 -2.38
N ARG A 16 -5.51 2.46 -1.54
CA ARG A 16 -4.77 3.61 -0.97
C ARG A 16 -3.65 3.17 -0.02
N GLY A 17 -3.93 2.20 0.85
CA GLY A 17 -2.91 1.70 1.76
C GLY A 17 -1.75 1.11 0.97
N LEU A 18 -2.06 0.37 -0.10
CA LEU A 18 -1.03 -0.23 -0.94
C LEU A 18 -0.16 0.85 -1.59
N SER A 19 -0.75 1.94 -2.11
CA SER A 19 0.01 3.09 -2.62
C SER A 19 0.93 3.72 -1.58
N ILE A 20 0.52 3.79 -0.31
CA ILE A 20 1.37 4.31 0.77
C ILE A 20 2.55 3.38 1.02
N LEU A 21 2.31 2.08 1.15
CA LEU A 21 3.37 1.09 1.37
C LEU A 21 4.41 1.17 0.24
N GLU A 22 3.94 1.23 -1.00
CA GLU A 22 4.82 1.25 -2.15
C GLU A 22 5.59 2.58 -2.27
N ARG A 23 5.01 3.73 -1.88
CA ARG A 23 5.80 4.96 -1.70
C ARG A 23 6.83 4.89 -0.59
N LEU A 24 6.50 4.25 0.53
CA LEU A 24 7.44 4.09 1.64
C LEU A 24 8.63 3.21 1.22
N CYS A 25 8.38 2.16 0.42
CA CYS A 25 9.43 1.32 -0.15
C CYS A 25 10.29 2.11 -1.14
N ALA A 26 9.68 2.83 -2.09
CA ALA A 26 10.38 3.63 -3.09
C ALA A 26 11.34 4.65 -2.44
N ASN A 27 10.78 5.44 -1.52
CA ASN A 27 11.55 6.48 -0.83
C ASN A 27 12.54 5.94 0.22
N SER A 28 12.52 4.63 0.53
CA SER A 28 13.38 4.07 1.57
C SER A 28 14.87 4.12 1.21
N THR A 29 15.18 4.11 -0.09
CA THR A 29 16.56 4.18 -0.60
C THR A 29 17.09 5.61 -0.61
N GLU A 30 16.24 6.59 -0.89
CA GLU A 30 16.60 8.02 -0.88
C GLU A 30 16.65 8.63 0.52
N CYS A 31 15.83 8.11 1.44
CA CYS A 31 15.90 8.45 2.85
C CYS A 31 17.16 7.83 3.46
N ASN A 32 18.29 8.56 3.44
CA ASN A 32 19.49 8.24 4.21
C ASN A 32 19.26 8.41 5.72
N THR A 33 18.24 7.75 6.25
CA THR A 33 17.99 7.67 7.67
C THR A 33 18.91 6.60 8.21
N ALA A 34 19.80 6.95 9.14
CA ALA A 34 20.57 5.98 9.94
C ALA A 34 19.68 5.06 10.82
N LYS A 35 18.37 5.03 10.56
CA LYS A 35 17.31 4.38 11.32
C LYS A 35 16.66 3.32 10.43
N GLN A 36 16.58 2.10 10.96
CA GLN A 36 15.79 1.05 10.32
C GLN A 36 14.30 1.44 10.35
N VAL A 37 13.57 1.22 9.26
CA VAL A 37 12.11 1.43 9.21
C VAL A 37 11.41 0.08 9.33
N GLU A 38 10.48 -0.05 10.27
CA GLU A 38 9.59 -1.21 10.42
C GLU A 38 8.16 -0.79 10.14
N ILE A 39 7.54 -1.45 9.17
CA ILE A 39 6.19 -1.15 8.70
C ILE A 39 5.26 -2.28 9.12
N HIS A 40 4.27 -1.96 9.94
CA HIS A 40 3.19 -2.86 10.34
C HIS A 40 1.98 -2.63 9.44
N LEU A 41 1.49 -3.68 8.78
CA LEU A 41 0.30 -3.63 7.95
C LEU A 41 -0.86 -4.27 8.71
N VAL A 42 -1.96 -3.54 8.86
CA VAL A 42 -3.14 -3.98 9.62
C VAL A 42 -4.37 -3.89 8.73
N ASP A 43 -4.90 -5.04 8.31
CA ASP A 43 -6.18 -5.13 7.59
C ASP A 43 -6.90 -6.45 7.95
N PRO A 44 -8.20 -6.42 8.29
CA PRO A 44 -8.98 -7.65 8.50
C PRO A 44 -9.35 -8.41 7.22
N TYR A 45 -9.02 -7.89 6.03
CA TYR A 45 -9.27 -8.43 4.70
C TYR A 45 -7.96 -8.67 3.93
N PRO A 46 -7.99 -9.40 2.80
CA PRO A 46 -6.81 -9.63 1.98
C PRO A 46 -6.13 -8.32 1.51
N LEU A 47 -4.80 -8.31 1.54
CA LEU A 47 -3.99 -7.18 1.13
C LEU A 47 -4.21 -6.83 -0.37
N GLY A 48 -4.14 -5.54 -0.69
CA GLY A 48 -4.32 -4.99 -2.04
C GLY A 48 -5.78 -4.70 -2.37
N ALA A 49 -6.63 -5.73 -2.41
CA ALA A 49 -8.05 -5.58 -2.70
C ALA A 49 -8.83 -4.93 -1.54
N GLY A 50 -8.39 -5.18 -0.30
CA GLY A 50 -9.08 -4.78 0.92
C GLY A 50 -10.52 -5.32 0.97
N LYS A 51 -11.38 -4.62 1.71
CA LYS A 51 -12.80 -4.96 1.86
C LYS A 51 -13.61 -4.89 0.56
N VAL A 52 -13.23 -3.98 -0.35
CA VAL A 52 -14.11 -3.46 -1.41
C VAL A 52 -13.87 -4.08 -2.78
N TRP A 53 -12.65 -4.50 -3.11
CA TRP A 53 -12.30 -4.97 -4.47
C TRP A 53 -12.01 -6.46 -4.53
N ARG A 54 -12.76 -7.26 -3.76
CA ARG A 54 -12.53 -8.71 -3.65
C ARG A 54 -12.95 -9.42 -4.94
N THR A 55 -12.09 -10.28 -5.47
CA THR A 55 -12.34 -11.01 -6.72
C THR A 55 -13.49 -12.02 -6.64
N ASN A 56 -13.89 -12.40 -5.43
CA ASN A 56 -15.00 -13.33 -5.17
C ASN A 56 -16.31 -12.64 -4.73
N GLN A 57 -16.43 -11.32 -4.86
CA GLN A 57 -17.65 -10.59 -4.48
C GLN A 57 -18.77 -10.68 -5.52
N SER A 58 -19.98 -10.26 -5.12
CA SER A 58 -21.13 -10.20 -6.01
C SER A 58 -20.84 -9.38 -7.27
N LYS A 59 -21.27 -9.87 -8.43
CA LYS A 59 -21.16 -9.15 -9.72
C LYS A 59 -21.99 -7.86 -9.77
N HIS A 60 -22.85 -7.60 -8.79
CA HIS A 60 -23.56 -6.33 -8.66
C HIS A 60 -22.72 -5.22 -7.99
N LEU A 61 -21.60 -5.58 -7.34
CA LEU A 61 -20.67 -4.64 -6.70
C LEU A 61 -19.55 -4.27 -7.67
N LEU A 62 -19.92 -3.61 -8.77
CA LEU A 62 -18.99 -3.15 -9.79
C LEU A 62 -18.41 -1.78 -9.44
N MET A 63 -17.17 -1.54 -9.86
CA MET A 63 -16.58 -0.21 -9.84
C MET A 63 -17.39 0.71 -10.76
N ASN A 64 -17.66 1.94 -10.32
CA ASN A 64 -18.25 2.99 -11.15
C ASN A 64 -17.26 3.61 -12.16
N THR A 65 -16.04 3.08 -12.19
CA THR A 65 -14.92 3.47 -13.02
C THR A 65 -14.45 2.23 -13.76
N VAL A 66 -14.26 2.34 -15.06
CA VAL A 66 -13.79 1.20 -15.87
C VAL A 66 -12.33 0.93 -15.49
N ALA A 67 -11.91 -0.34 -15.44
CA ALA A 67 -10.55 -0.70 -15.03
C ALA A 67 -9.46 0.03 -15.83
N CYS A 68 -9.67 0.29 -17.13
CA CYS A 68 -8.75 1.04 -17.99
C CYS A 68 -8.65 2.55 -17.65
N GLN A 69 -9.54 3.07 -16.82
CA GLN A 69 -9.55 4.46 -16.35
C GLN A 69 -8.87 4.60 -14.97
N ILE A 70 -8.42 3.50 -14.35
CA ILE A 70 -7.64 3.54 -13.12
C ILE A 70 -6.23 4.00 -13.49
N THR A 71 -5.81 5.17 -13.00
CA THR A 71 -4.49 5.76 -13.28
C THR A 71 -3.41 5.39 -12.27
N LEU A 72 -3.70 4.44 -11.37
CA LEU A 72 -2.71 3.91 -10.44
C LEU A 72 -1.90 2.81 -11.15
N PHE A 73 -0.90 3.23 -11.92
CA PHE A 73 0.09 2.36 -12.52
C PHE A 73 1.41 2.49 -11.76
N THR A 74 2.10 1.38 -11.56
CA THR A 74 3.50 1.42 -11.15
C THR A 74 4.33 1.84 -12.38
N ASP A 75 5.10 2.91 -12.27
CA ASP A 75 6.06 3.37 -13.29
C ASP A 75 7.48 3.46 -12.70
N SER A 76 8.44 4.02 -13.44
CA SER A 76 9.83 4.14 -12.97
C SER A 76 10.03 5.20 -11.88
N SER A 77 9.01 6.03 -11.56
CA SER A 77 9.04 6.95 -10.41
C SER A 77 8.73 6.26 -9.08
N VAL A 78 8.54 4.94 -9.11
CA VAL A 78 8.17 4.07 -8.00
C VAL A 78 9.34 3.20 -7.49
N GLU A 79 10.57 3.46 -7.94
CA GLU A 79 11.76 2.76 -7.44
C GLU A 79 12.18 3.19 -6.04
#